data_AF-A0A414H8L8-F1
#
_entry.id   AF-A0A414H8L8-F1
#
_cell.length_a   1.000
_cell.length_b   1.000
_cell.length_c   1.000
_cell.angle_alpha   90.00
_cell.angle_beta   90.00
_cell.angle_gamma   90.00
#
_symmetry.space_group_name_H-M   'P 1'
#
loop_
_entity.id
_entity.type
_entity.pdbx_description
1 polymer ?
#
loop_
_entity_poly.entity_id
_entity_poly.type
_entity_poly.pdbx_seq_one_letter_code
_entity_poly.pdbx_strand_id
1 'polypeptide(L)'
;MKTTEVNKRIIGRRCKCIFTGLLVTGIIEAVEENEHSVQVKVRFDTPHQWGDELYSYDWSFGRKTDGFGSLKYLELLPDETTFDAMIVTFGDPIGTLDGIFEDVKTWGVCSLKGWIDSYESTRFTPIDVDKAVITSEYNMECVKEWLEHNTPIKDIIIG
;
A
#
# COMPACT_ATOMS: atom_id res chain seq x y z
N MET A 1 -16.30 -9.40 7.11
CA MET A 1 -16.73 -8.06 6.65
C MET A 1 -18.23 -7.92 6.85
N LYS A 2 -18.74 -6.73 7.18
CA LYS A 2 -20.18 -6.44 7.28
C LYS A 2 -20.73 -5.97 5.94
N THR A 3 -22.03 -6.17 5.70
CA THR A 3 -22.71 -5.70 4.48
C THR A 3 -22.60 -4.19 4.28
N THR A 4 -22.58 -3.41 5.37
CA THR A 4 -22.43 -1.94 5.35
C THR A 4 -21.02 -1.47 4.96
N GLU A 5 -20.02 -2.33 5.04
CA GLU A 5 -18.62 -2.00 4.71
C GLU A 5 -18.32 -2.24 3.22
N VAL A 6 -19.17 -3.02 2.54
CA VAL A 6 -18.99 -3.34 1.14
C VAL A 6 -19.34 -2.14 0.27
N ASN A 7 -18.37 -1.70 -0.54
CA ASN A 7 -18.55 -0.62 -1.50
C ASN A 7 -17.56 -0.79 -2.65
N LYS A 8 -17.74 -0.06 -3.76
CA LYS A 8 -16.90 -0.22 -4.96
C LYS A 8 -15.41 0.07 -4.76
N ARG A 9 -15.01 0.78 -3.69
CA ARG A 9 -13.59 1.09 -3.42
C ARG A 9 -12.77 -0.12 -2.97
N ILE A 10 -13.43 -1.22 -2.59
CA ILE A 10 -12.72 -2.45 -2.20
C ILE A 10 -12.32 -3.32 -3.41
N ILE A 11 -12.82 -3.01 -4.61
CA ILE A 11 -12.45 -3.71 -5.84
C ILE A 11 -10.95 -3.48 -6.11
N GLY A 12 -10.23 -4.54 -6.43
CA GLY A 12 -8.77 -4.55 -6.61
C GLY A 12 -8.00 -4.87 -5.33
N ARG A 13 -8.63 -4.83 -4.15
CA ARG A 13 -7.95 -5.11 -2.88
C ARG A 13 -7.75 -6.60 -2.66
N ARG A 14 -6.65 -6.94 -1.97
CA ARG A 14 -6.40 -8.29 -1.50
C ARG A 14 -7.31 -8.63 -0.32
N CYS A 15 -7.79 -9.85 -0.28
CA CYS A 15 -8.62 -10.36 0.81
C CYS A 15 -8.37 -11.84 1.06
N LYS A 16 -8.80 -12.29 2.23
CA LYS A 16 -9.07 -13.71 2.51
C LYS A 16 -10.58 -13.91 2.58
N CYS A 17 -11.06 -15.03 2.05
CA CYS A 17 -12.45 -15.46 2.13
C CYS A 17 -12.52 -16.96 2.45
N ILE A 18 -13.72 -17.46 2.73
CA ILE A 18 -13.94 -18.89 2.94
C ILE A 18 -14.48 -19.52 1.65
N PHE A 19 -13.90 -20.62 1.22
CA PHE A 19 -14.37 -21.44 0.10
C PHE A 19 -14.40 -22.90 0.54
N THR A 20 -15.57 -23.55 0.52
CA THR A 20 -15.76 -24.97 0.90
C THR A 20 -15.15 -25.39 2.25
N GLY A 21 -15.05 -24.46 3.20
CA GLY A 21 -14.46 -24.68 4.52
C GLY A 21 -12.95 -24.38 4.61
N LEU A 22 -12.31 -24.05 3.50
CA LEU A 22 -10.93 -23.58 3.43
C LEU A 22 -10.87 -22.06 3.46
N LEU A 23 -9.85 -21.52 4.13
CA LEU A 23 -9.51 -20.11 4.04
C LEU A 23 -8.65 -19.90 2.79
N VAL A 24 -9.13 -19.08 1.87
CA VAL A 24 -8.51 -18.84 0.56
C VAL A 24 -8.19 -17.36 0.41
N THR A 25 -7.07 -17.04 -0.21
CA THR A 25 -6.67 -15.67 -0.52
C THR A 25 -6.90 -15.34 -1.99
N GLY A 26 -7.14 -14.06 -2.26
CA GLY A 26 -7.42 -13.59 -3.60
C GLY A 26 -7.61 -12.08 -3.70
N ILE A 27 -8.04 -11.64 -4.87
CA ILE A 27 -8.32 -10.24 -5.20
C ILE A 27 -9.81 -10.07 -5.44
N ILE A 28 -10.38 -9.00 -4.90
CA ILE A 28 -11.78 -8.64 -5.15
C ILE A 28 -11.92 -8.09 -6.58
N GLU A 29 -12.72 -8.74 -7.41
CA GLU A 29 -12.93 -8.30 -8.81
C GLU A 29 -14.23 -7.53 -9.01
N ALA A 30 -15.26 -7.86 -8.23
CA ALA A 30 -16.58 -7.28 -8.41
C ALA A 30 -17.35 -7.23 -7.10
N VAL A 31 -18.28 -6.29 -7.05
CA VAL A 31 -19.26 -6.14 -5.98
C VAL A 31 -20.63 -6.01 -6.63
N GLU A 32 -21.57 -6.83 -6.19
CA GLU A 32 -22.96 -6.79 -6.61
C GLU A 32 -23.86 -6.58 -5.39
N GLU A 33 -24.89 -5.76 -5.56
CA GLU A 33 -25.82 -5.43 -4.49
C GLU A 33 -27.25 -5.47 -5.03
N ASN A 34 -28.15 -6.08 -4.25
CA ASN A 34 -29.58 -6.05 -4.49
C ASN A 34 -30.32 -5.63 -3.22
N GLU A 35 -31.64 -5.62 -3.25
CA GLU A 35 -32.47 -5.19 -2.11
C GLU A 35 -32.20 -6.00 -0.82
N HIS A 36 -31.80 -7.27 -0.93
CA HIS A 36 -31.74 -8.20 0.20
C HIS A 36 -30.31 -8.59 0.61
N SER A 37 -29.33 -8.42 -0.27
CA SER A 37 -27.98 -8.96 -0.08
C SER A 37 -26.92 -8.15 -0.81
N VAL A 38 -25.70 -8.30 -0.33
CA VAL A 38 -24.48 -7.82 -0.97
C VAL A 38 -23.59 -9.02 -1.26
N GLN A 39 -22.94 -9.03 -2.42
CA GLN A 39 -22.09 -10.10 -2.90
C GLN A 39 -20.75 -9.52 -3.36
N VAL A 40 -19.67 -10.22 -3.04
CA VAL A 40 -18.29 -9.83 -3.38
C VAL A 40 -17.65 -11.00 -4.11
N LYS A 41 -17.22 -10.78 -5.35
CA LYS A 41 -16.51 -11.76 -6.15
C LYS A 41 -15.03 -11.70 -5.82
N VAL A 42 -14.47 -12.83 -5.37
CA VAL A 42 -13.04 -12.97 -5.07
C VAL A 42 -12.45 -13.94 -6.09
N ARG A 43 -11.51 -13.46 -6.91
CA ARG A 43 -10.66 -14.34 -7.72
C ARG A 43 -9.51 -14.85 -6.86
N PHE A 44 -9.35 -16.16 -6.80
CA PHE A 44 -8.33 -16.81 -6.00
C PHE A 44 -6.93 -16.59 -6.59
N ASP A 45 -5.91 -16.55 -5.73
CA ASP A 45 -4.51 -16.49 -6.15
C ASP A 45 -4.11 -17.75 -6.93
N THR A 46 -4.59 -18.90 -6.46
CA THR A 46 -4.44 -20.19 -7.11
C THR A 46 -5.81 -20.84 -7.25
N PRO A 47 -6.13 -21.48 -8.38
CA PRO A 47 -7.39 -22.22 -8.51
C PRO A 47 -7.46 -23.37 -7.50
N HIS A 48 -8.63 -23.58 -6.90
CA HIS A 48 -8.87 -24.62 -5.91
C HIS A 48 -9.77 -25.70 -6.49
N GLN A 49 -9.40 -26.97 -6.31
CA GLN A 49 -10.22 -28.10 -6.75
C GLN A 49 -11.29 -28.41 -5.72
N TRP A 50 -12.53 -28.56 -6.17
CA TRP A 50 -13.63 -29.07 -5.37
C TRP A 50 -14.44 -30.09 -6.17
N GLY A 51 -14.42 -31.34 -5.71
CA GLY A 51 -14.89 -32.47 -6.52
C GLY A 51 -14.06 -32.63 -7.79
N ASP A 52 -14.74 -32.70 -8.93
CA ASP A 52 -14.12 -32.86 -10.26
C ASP A 52 -13.85 -31.51 -10.97
N GLU A 53 -14.17 -30.39 -10.31
CA GLU A 53 -14.09 -29.05 -10.89
C GLU A 53 -12.99 -28.20 -10.25
N LEU A 54 -12.41 -27.30 -11.05
CA LEU A 54 -11.39 -26.36 -10.63
C LEU A 54 -11.98 -24.94 -10.59
N TYR A 55 -12.04 -24.37 -9.39
CA TYR A 55 -12.62 -23.06 -9.13
C TYR A 55 -11.52 -22.01 -9.08
N SER A 56 -11.63 -20.96 -9.90
CA SER A 56 -10.71 -19.82 -9.89
C SER A 56 -11.27 -18.62 -9.12
N TYR A 57 -12.54 -18.65 -8.72
CA TYR A 57 -13.20 -17.60 -7.96
C TYR A 57 -14.39 -18.14 -7.17
N ASP A 58 -14.87 -17.34 -6.22
CA ASP A 58 -16.16 -17.55 -5.54
C ASP A 58 -16.84 -16.21 -5.20
N TRP A 59 -18.15 -16.26 -4.95
CA TRP A 59 -18.96 -15.15 -4.51
C TRP A 59 -19.24 -15.24 -3.01
N SER A 60 -18.63 -14.35 -2.24
CA SER A 60 -18.96 -14.17 -0.83
C SER A 60 -20.20 -13.29 -0.68
N PHE A 61 -21.28 -13.81 -0.09
CA PHE A 61 -22.53 -13.07 0.07
C PHE A 61 -22.85 -12.77 1.54
N GLY A 62 -23.60 -11.69 1.78
CA GLY A 62 -24.14 -11.33 3.09
C GLY A 62 -25.53 -10.73 2.94
N ARG A 63 -26.50 -11.26 3.71
CA ARG A 63 -27.86 -10.69 3.79
C ARG A 63 -27.85 -9.37 4.54
N LYS A 64 -28.56 -8.37 4.03
CA LYS A 64 -28.64 -7.04 4.65
C LYS A 64 -29.41 -7.03 5.97
N THR A 65 -30.38 -7.93 6.13
CA THR A 65 -31.27 -7.98 7.30
C THR A 65 -30.56 -8.41 8.58
N ASP A 66 -29.68 -9.41 8.50
CA ASP A 66 -29.04 -10.03 9.66
C ASP A 66 -27.54 -10.34 9.50
N GLY A 67 -26.95 -10.00 8.35
CA GLY A 67 -25.54 -10.24 8.07
C GLY A 67 -25.18 -11.70 7.82
N PHE A 68 -26.16 -12.60 7.68
CA PHE A 68 -25.90 -14.01 7.41
C PHE A 68 -25.30 -14.23 6.02
N GLY A 69 -24.29 -15.10 5.94
CA GLY A 69 -23.63 -15.50 4.69
C GLY A 69 -22.12 -15.66 4.85
N SER A 70 -21.44 -15.96 3.75
CA SER A 70 -19.98 -16.15 3.72
C SER A 70 -19.18 -14.85 3.84
N LEU A 71 -19.79 -13.69 3.53
CA LEU A 71 -19.16 -12.37 3.60
C LEU A 71 -18.60 -12.03 5.00
N LYS A 72 -19.19 -12.59 6.07
CA LYS A 72 -18.67 -12.37 7.43
C LYS A 72 -17.23 -12.88 7.60
N TYR A 73 -16.83 -13.90 6.84
CA TYR A 73 -15.47 -14.46 6.81
C TYR A 73 -14.55 -13.74 5.81
N LEU A 74 -15.09 -12.84 4.99
CA LEU A 74 -14.27 -12.02 4.11
C LEU A 74 -13.55 -10.98 4.97
N GLU A 75 -12.23 -10.96 4.89
CA GLU A 75 -11.39 -9.97 5.56
C GLU A 75 -10.43 -9.38 4.54
N LEU A 76 -10.37 -8.05 4.46
CA LEU A 76 -9.38 -7.38 3.65
C LEU A 76 -8.01 -7.65 4.28
N LEU A 77 -7.08 -8.09 3.43
CA LEU A 77 -5.69 -8.11 3.81
C LEU A 77 -5.19 -6.65 3.77
N PRO A 78 -4.15 -6.31 4.55
CA PRO A 78 -3.43 -5.07 4.30
C PRO A 78 -3.08 -5.03 2.81
N ASP A 79 -3.23 -3.85 2.20
CA ASP A 79 -2.68 -3.65 0.87
C ASP A 79 -1.19 -4.00 1.01
N GLU A 80 -0.64 -4.86 0.13
CA GLU A 80 0.80 -5.06 0.14
C GLU A 80 1.39 -3.67 0.03
N THR A 81 2.16 -3.27 1.05
CA THR A 81 2.71 -1.93 1.10
C THR A 81 3.70 -1.83 -0.06
N THR A 82 3.23 -1.32 -1.19
CA THR A 82 4.11 -0.96 -2.29
C THR A 82 4.85 0.26 -1.78
N PHE A 83 6.07 0.01 -1.30
CA PHE A 83 7.02 1.09 -1.11
C PHE A 83 7.25 1.69 -2.49
N ASP A 84 6.83 2.93 -2.67
CA ASP A 84 7.31 3.71 -3.80
C ASP A 84 8.80 3.91 -3.60
N ALA A 85 9.55 3.85 -4.68
CA ALA A 85 10.98 4.09 -4.67
C ALA A 85 11.33 5.21 -5.65
N MET A 86 12.18 6.13 -5.24
CA MET A 86 12.79 7.09 -6.15
C MET A 86 14.30 7.12 -5.97
N ILE A 87 15.00 7.30 -7.08
CA ILE A 87 16.44 7.57 -7.11
C ILE A 87 16.61 9.06 -7.34
N VAL A 88 17.25 9.72 -6.39
CA VAL A 88 17.51 11.16 -6.44
C VAL A 88 18.99 11.38 -6.70
N THR A 89 19.30 12.24 -7.68
CA THR A 89 20.63 12.78 -7.91
C THR A 89 20.64 14.25 -7.53
N PHE A 90 21.42 14.58 -6.51
CA PHE A 90 21.56 15.93 -5.97
C PHE A 90 22.56 16.77 -6.77
N GLY A 91 22.39 18.08 -6.73
CA GLY A 91 23.31 19.08 -7.25
C GLY A 91 24.63 19.09 -6.49
N ASP A 92 24.50 19.02 -5.16
CA ASP A 92 25.60 19.04 -4.20
C ASP A 92 25.76 17.67 -3.50
N PRO A 93 26.95 17.36 -2.97
CA PRO A 93 27.16 16.18 -2.13
C PRO A 93 26.18 16.12 -0.97
N ILE A 94 25.70 14.92 -0.61
CA ILE A 94 24.75 14.72 0.49
C ILE A 94 25.32 15.28 1.81
N GLY A 95 26.62 15.13 2.05
CA GLY A 95 27.27 15.70 3.24
C GLY A 95 27.27 17.23 3.28
N THR A 96 27.15 17.92 2.14
CA THR A 96 26.93 19.37 2.09
C THR A 96 25.48 19.70 2.42
N LEU A 97 24.53 18.89 1.98
CA LEU A 97 23.10 19.06 2.28
C LEU A 97 22.77 18.81 3.75
N ASP A 98 23.57 18.00 4.46
CA ASP A 98 23.46 17.85 5.92
C ASP A 98 23.61 19.20 6.65
N GLY A 99 24.29 20.19 6.03
CA GLY A 99 24.41 21.55 6.52
C GLY A 99 23.07 22.28 6.72
N ILE A 100 22.00 21.88 6.02
CA ILE A 100 20.64 22.42 6.22
C ILE A 100 20.16 22.17 7.66
N PHE A 101 20.63 21.08 8.27
CA PHE A 101 20.20 20.58 9.57
C PHE A 101 21.19 20.89 10.71
N GLU A 102 22.06 21.89 10.53
CA GLU A 102 23.03 22.30 11.57
C GLU A 102 22.35 22.74 12.88
N ASP A 103 21.20 23.42 12.79
CA ASP A 103 20.42 23.80 13.97
C ASP A 103 19.51 22.66 14.45
N VAL A 104 20.12 21.71 15.16
CA VAL A 104 19.42 20.54 15.72
C VAL A 104 18.26 20.93 16.64
N LYS A 105 18.28 22.11 17.28
CA LYS A 105 17.17 22.54 18.15
C LYS A 105 15.92 22.88 17.35
N THR A 106 16.10 23.41 16.14
CA THR A 106 15.01 23.77 15.23
C THR A 106 14.52 22.54 14.47
N TRP A 107 15.43 21.71 13.97
CA TRP A 107 15.08 20.60 13.09
C TRP A 107 14.81 19.28 13.81
N GLY A 108 15.35 19.08 15.01
CA GLY A 108 15.28 17.81 15.74
C GLY A 108 16.17 16.69 15.17
N VAL A 109 16.83 16.94 14.04
CA VAL A 109 17.74 16.03 13.34
C VAL A 109 18.99 16.79 12.90
N CYS A 110 20.04 16.06 12.52
CA CYS A 110 21.35 16.63 12.14
C CYS A 110 21.81 16.29 10.72
N SER A 111 20.95 15.66 9.91
CA SER A 111 21.29 15.24 8.54
C SER A 111 20.04 15.14 7.67
N LEU A 112 20.23 15.23 6.36
CA LEU A 112 19.17 15.00 5.37
C LEU A 112 18.59 13.60 5.52
N LYS A 113 19.46 12.59 5.74
CA LYS A 113 19.03 11.22 6.04
C LYS A 113 18.14 11.18 7.27
N GLY A 114 18.55 11.83 8.37
CA GLY A 114 17.76 11.89 9.60
C GLY A 114 16.40 12.54 9.41
N TRP A 115 16.34 13.60 8.60
CA TRP A 115 15.09 14.28 8.25
C TRP A 115 14.14 13.36 7.48
N ILE A 116 14.61 12.75 6.39
CA ILE A 116 13.81 11.85 5.57
C ILE A 116 13.37 10.60 6.35
N ASP A 117 14.26 10.02 7.16
CA ASP A 117 13.96 8.85 7.98
C ASP A 117 12.99 9.14 9.14
N SER A 118 12.76 10.41 9.47
CA SER A 118 11.79 10.81 10.51
C SER A 118 10.34 10.68 10.04
N TYR A 119 10.10 10.65 8.72
CA TYR A 119 8.78 10.38 8.16
C TYR A 119 8.43 8.90 8.34
N GLU A 120 7.17 8.64 8.69
CA GLU A 120 6.67 7.28 8.85
C GLU A 120 6.89 6.47 7.58
N SER A 121 7.34 5.22 7.77
CA SER A 121 7.62 4.26 6.70
C SER A 121 8.49 4.81 5.55
N THR A 122 9.38 5.77 5.85
CA THR A 122 10.27 6.38 4.85
C THR A 122 11.73 6.08 5.17
N ARG A 123 12.52 5.75 4.15
CA ARG A 123 13.95 5.44 4.31
C ARG A 123 14.79 6.09 3.23
N PHE A 124 15.91 6.69 3.65
CA PHE A 124 16.93 7.27 2.78
C PHE A 124 18.20 6.40 2.79
N THR A 125 18.57 5.87 1.64
CA THR A 125 19.75 5.02 1.45
C THR A 125 20.72 5.68 0.48
N PRO A 126 21.82 6.30 0.97
CA PRO A 126 22.87 6.83 0.10
C PRO A 126 23.49 5.70 -0.72
N ILE A 127 23.61 5.90 -2.03
CA ILE A 127 24.25 4.96 -2.96
C ILE A 127 25.50 5.56 -3.62
N ASP A 128 25.66 6.88 -3.56
CA ASP A 128 26.85 7.61 -4.00
C ASP A 128 26.99 8.92 -3.20
N VAL A 129 28.03 9.70 -3.47
CA VAL A 129 28.31 11.00 -2.83
C VAL A 129 27.16 12.00 -3.02
N ASP A 130 26.52 12.02 -4.19
CA ASP A 130 25.41 12.89 -4.54
C ASP A 130 24.14 12.12 -4.94
N LYS A 131 24.03 10.82 -4.61
CA LYS A 131 22.87 10.00 -4.97
C LYS A 131 22.33 9.17 -3.82
N ALA A 132 21.01 9.07 -3.77
CA ALA A 132 20.31 8.24 -2.80
C ALA A 132 19.07 7.58 -3.39
N VAL A 133 18.73 6.41 -2.85
CA VAL A 133 17.43 5.78 -3.02
C VAL A 133 16.56 6.14 -1.83
N ILE A 134 15.37 6.65 -2.10
CA ILE A 134 14.35 6.93 -1.09
C ILE A 134 13.19 5.98 -1.31
N THR A 135 12.77 5.31 -0.26
CA THR A 135 11.58 4.45 -0.26
C THR A 135 10.55 4.98 0.72
N SER A 136 9.28 5.04 0.35
CA SER A 136 8.20 5.47 1.24
C SER A 136 6.90 4.74 0.95
N GLU A 137 6.14 4.38 1.99
CA GLU A 137 4.79 3.83 1.81
C GLU A 137 3.73 4.92 1.60
N TYR A 138 3.89 6.09 2.23
CA TYR A 138 2.81 7.10 2.29
C TYR A 138 3.26 8.52 1.98
N ASN A 139 4.56 8.81 2.06
CA ASN A 139 5.08 10.18 2.08
C ASN A 139 5.90 10.53 0.83
N MET A 140 5.84 9.72 -0.23
CA MET A 140 6.71 9.90 -1.39
C MET A 140 6.56 11.28 -2.04
N GLU A 141 5.33 11.70 -2.34
CA GLU A 141 5.07 13.02 -2.96
C GLU A 141 5.48 14.18 -2.04
N CYS A 142 5.19 14.09 -0.74
CA CYS A 142 5.58 15.11 0.24
C CYS A 142 7.10 15.23 0.35
N VAL A 143 7.81 14.11 0.36
CA VAL A 143 9.27 14.08 0.40
C VAL A 143 9.86 14.64 -0.88
N LYS A 144 9.33 14.26 -2.03
CA LYS A 144 9.75 14.77 -3.34
C LYS A 144 9.58 16.29 -3.43
N GLU A 145 8.40 16.81 -3.10
CA GLU A 145 8.12 18.25 -3.11
C GLU A 145 9.07 19.02 -2.19
N TRP A 146 9.32 18.49 -0.98
CA TRP A 146 10.26 19.10 -0.04
C TRP A 146 11.68 19.15 -0.61
N LEU A 147 12.15 18.05 -1.23
CA LEU A 147 13.50 17.97 -1.82
C LEU A 147 13.65 18.94 -2.99
N GLU A 148 12.67 19.01 -3.88
CA GLU A 148 12.68 19.93 -5.03
C GLU A 148 12.73 21.40 -4.60
N HIS A 149 12.13 21.75 -3.45
CA HIS A 149 12.11 23.11 -2.95
C HIS A 149 13.35 23.50 -2.13
N ASN A 150 13.90 22.57 -1.35
CA ASN A 150 14.93 22.87 -0.34
C ASN A 150 16.33 22.38 -0.70
N THR A 151 16.48 21.56 -1.74
CA THR A 151 17.78 21.03 -2.18
C THR A 151 17.97 21.24 -3.67
N PRO A 152 19.20 21.45 -4.15
CA PRO A 152 19.47 21.48 -5.58
C PRO A 152 19.33 20.06 -6.12
N ILE A 153 18.34 19.82 -6.97
CA ILE A 153 18.11 18.52 -7.61
C ILE A 153 18.62 18.56 -9.05
N LYS A 154 19.41 17.54 -9.45
CA LYS A 154 19.78 17.34 -10.86
C LYS A 154 18.77 16.45 -11.58
N ASP A 155 18.37 15.35 -10.94
CA ASP A 155 17.51 14.34 -11.55
C ASP A 155 16.75 13.53 -10.49
N ILE A 156 15.53 13.09 -10.83
CA ILE A 156 14.71 12.19 -10.01
C ILE A 156 14.10 11.13 -10.93
N ILE A 157 14.40 9.87 -10.64
CA ILE A 157 13.83 8.71 -11.33
C ILE A 157 12.86 8.01 -10.38
N ILE A 158 11.59 7.88 -10.78
CA ILE A 158 10.55 7.20 -10.00
C ILE A 158 10.42 5.76 -10.55
N GLY A 159 10.49 4.78 -9.64
CA GLY A 159 10.41 3.34 -9.94
C GLY A 159 9.02 2.76 -9.83
#